data_AF-A0A3B9FKK5-F1
#
_entry.id   AF-A0A3B9FKK5-F1
#
_cell.length_a   1.000
_cell.length_b   1.000
_cell.length_c   1.000
_cell.angle_alpha   90.00
_cell.angle_beta   90.00
_cell.angle_gamma   90.00
#
_symmetry.space_group_name_H-M   'P 1'
#
loop_
_entity.id
_entity.type
_entity.pdbx_description
1 polymer ?
#
loop_
_entity_poly.entity_id
_entity_poly.type
_entity_poly.pdbx_seq_one_letter_code
_entity_poly.pdbx_strand_id
1 'polypeptide(L)'
;MTFLNVSLALGVAALAVPLIIHIFNRSRFKIVNWGAMHLLESVIRVNRKQVQLEQLILLIIRCAIPILLALCLARMVVTDWGPFLHRIVLPLTALACLILFALIPRLKGLFGLIGTLCLLYLLAAETGIIPSGYADKQVTSKSMEIPSSTVILMDDSFSMNADAGFEAAGNFAEGFLKELKKGSEATVVRMGGVASPIFEKPTSETEVLGQRSGELRAASDRVDLPGSLDAGIKAVHEGRNAKREIILISDFRKSDWNNIGGTLSGLRKR
;
A
#
# COMPACT_ATOMS: atom_id res chain seq x y z
N MET A 1 -3.68 0.76 -1.33
CA MET A 1 -3.13 0.11 -2.54
C MET A 1 -3.60 0.89 -3.76
N THR A 2 -2.81 1.87 -4.20
CA THR A 2 -3.09 2.62 -5.43
C THR A 2 -2.54 1.83 -6.62
N PHE A 3 -3.41 1.07 -7.29
CA PHE A 3 -3.08 0.50 -8.59
C PHE A 3 -3.11 1.62 -9.61
N LEU A 4 -1.95 2.17 -9.94
CA LEU A 4 -1.84 3.23 -10.97
C LEU A 4 -2.44 2.81 -12.32
N ASN A 5 -2.49 1.50 -12.62
CA ASN A 5 -3.10 0.96 -13.82
C ASN A 5 -3.81 -0.38 -13.54
N VAL A 6 -5.06 -0.32 -13.09
CA VAL A 6 -5.95 -1.50 -12.95
C VAL A 6 -6.09 -2.25 -14.27
N SER A 7 -6.06 -1.53 -15.40
CA SER A 7 -6.09 -2.08 -16.76
C SER A 7 -4.93 -3.04 -17.06
N LEU A 8 -3.77 -2.88 -16.40
CA LEU A 8 -2.61 -3.75 -16.61
C LEU A 8 -2.71 -5.05 -15.80
N ALA A 9 -3.48 -5.07 -14.71
CA ALA A 9 -3.74 -6.28 -13.93
C ALA A 9 -4.54 -7.32 -14.72
N LEU A 10 -5.27 -6.91 -15.77
CA LEU A 10 -5.86 -7.82 -16.77
C LEU A 10 -4.81 -8.66 -17.52
N GLY A 11 -3.52 -8.30 -17.47
CA GLY A 11 -2.42 -9.11 -17.99
C GLY A 11 -2.32 -10.51 -17.36
N VAL A 12 -2.88 -10.71 -16.16
CA VAL A 12 -3.04 -12.03 -15.54
C VAL A 12 -3.92 -12.96 -16.39
N ALA A 13 -4.83 -12.42 -17.23
CA ALA A 13 -5.61 -13.21 -18.18
C ALA A 13 -4.74 -13.92 -19.23
N ALA A 14 -3.51 -13.45 -19.49
CA ALA A 14 -2.56 -14.14 -20.37
C ALA A 14 -2.16 -15.54 -19.85
N LEU A 15 -2.39 -15.83 -18.56
CA LEU A 15 -2.22 -17.18 -17.98
C LEU A 15 -3.18 -18.22 -18.55
N ALA A 16 -4.29 -17.79 -19.14
CA ALA A 16 -5.21 -18.71 -19.80
C ALA A 16 -4.54 -19.39 -21.01
N VAL A 17 -3.60 -18.73 -21.69
CA VAL A 17 -3.02 -19.23 -22.95
C VAL A 17 -2.21 -20.52 -22.74
N PRO A 18 -1.20 -20.60 -21.84
CA PRO A 18 -0.46 -21.84 -21.62
C PRO A 18 -1.31 -22.96 -21.03
N LEU A 19 -2.29 -22.61 -20.20
CA LEU A 19 -3.15 -23.55 -19.48
C LEU A 19 -4.15 -24.23 -20.43
N ILE A 20 -4.76 -23.45 -21.33
CA ILE A 20 -5.65 -23.96 -22.40
C ILE A 20 -4.87 -24.86 -23.36
N ILE A 21 -3.68 -24.43 -23.81
CA ILE A 21 -2.84 -25.22 -24.71
C ILE A 21 -2.43 -26.54 -24.06
N HIS A 22 -2.11 -26.56 -22.76
CA HIS A 22 -1.76 -27.79 -22.06
C HIS A 22 -2.94 -28.77 -22.00
N ILE A 23 -4.15 -28.29 -21.68
CA ILE A 23 -5.36 -29.11 -21.64
C ILE A 23 -5.68 -29.71 -23.01
N PHE A 24 -5.55 -28.91 -24.09
CA PHE A 24 -5.79 -29.39 -25.45
C PHE A 24 -4.69 -30.32 -25.96
N ASN A 25 -3.45 -30.13 -25.53
CA ASN A 25 -2.30 -30.95 -25.93
C ASN A 25 -2.05 -32.16 -25.01
N ARG A 26 -3.08 -32.61 -24.28
CA ARG A 26 -3.09 -33.95 -23.69
C ARG A 26 -3.23 -35.00 -24.81
N SER A 27 -2.18 -35.10 -25.61
CA SER A 27 -2.16 -35.88 -26.83
C SER A 27 -2.41 -37.35 -26.54
N ARG A 28 -3.31 -37.92 -27.36
CA ARG A 28 -3.71 -39.32 -27.33
C ARG A 28 -2.49 -40.14 -27.75
N PHE A 29 -1.93 -40.92 -26.83
CA PHE A 29 -0.84 -41.85 -27.12
C PHE A 29 -1.24 -42.73 -28.32
N LYS A 30 -0.60 -42.51 -29.48
CA LYS A 30 -0.72 -43.44 -30.61
C LYS A 30 0.14 -44.66 -30.29
N ILE A 31 -0.53 -45.77 -29.98
CA ILE A 31 0.13 -47.04 -29.72
C ILE A 31 0.58 -47.60 -31.07
N VAL A 32 1.88 -47.65 -31.32
CA VAL A 32 2.45 -48.33 -32.48
C VAL A 32 2.80 -49.74 -32.03
N ASN A 33 2.12 -50.73 -32.62
CA ASN A 33 2.36 -52.14 -32.31
C ASN A 33 3.66 -52.59 -32.99
N TRP A 34 4.75 -52.69 -32.22
CA TRP A 34 6.04 -53.19 -32.69
C TRP A 34 6.50 -54.36 -31.82
N GLY A 35 7.01 -55.43 -32.44
CA GLY A 35 7.25 -56.73 -31.78
C GLY A 35 8.25 -56.73 -30.62
N ALA A 36 9.10 -55.71 -30.51
CA ALA A 36 10.07 -55.59 -29.42
C ALA A 36 9.50 -54.95 -28.13
N MET A 37 8.21 -54.58 -28.07
CA MET A 37 7.61 -53.88 -26.92
C MET A 37 7.69 -54.68 -25.60
N HIS A 38 7.65 -56.00 -25.67
CA HIS A 38 7.70 -56.88 -24.48
C HIS A 38 9.01 -56.76 -23.69
N LEU A 39 10.11 -56.34 -24.33
CA LEU A 39 11.40 -56.08 -23.68
C LEU A 39 11.42 -54.73 -22.96
N LEU A 40 10.58 -53.79 -23.39
CA LEU A 40 10.53 -52.42 -22.87
C LEU A 40 9.58 -52.28 -21.66
N GLU A 41 8.64 -53.20 -21.50
CA GLU A 41 7.59 -53.14 -20.47
C GLU A 41 8.15 -53.19 -19.04
N SER A 42 9.34 -53.78 -18.86
CA SER A 42 10.09 -53.80 -17.58
C SER A 42 10.74 -52.45 -17.23
N VAL A 43 11.04 -51.60 -18.23
CA VAL A 43 11.69 -50.28 -18.06
C VAL A 43 10.66 -49.13 -18.04
N ILE A 44 9.54 -49.29 -18.76
CA ILE A 44 8.49 -48.26 -18.88
C ILE A 44 7.83 -47.92 -17.53
N ARG A 45 7.73 -48.90 -16.61
CA ARG A 45 7.06 -48.70 -15.31
C ARG A 45 7.78 -47.68 -14.42
N VAL A 46 9.11 -47.56 -14.54
CA VAL A 46 9.94 -46.60 -13.80
C VAL A 46 9.94 -45.24 -14.50
N ASN A 47 10.01 -45.23 -15.83
CA ASN A 47 10.16 -44.02 -16.64
C ASN A 47 8.88 -43.14 -16.66
N ARG A 48 7.70 -43.74 -16.49
CA ARG A 48 6.41 -43.00 -16.50
C ARG A 48 6.33 -41.89 -15.44
N LYS A 49 7.01 -42.03 -14.29
CA LYS A 49 7.04 -40.99 -13.24
C LYS A 49 7.98 -39.84 -13.58
N GLN A 50 9.13 -40.13 -14.19
CA GLN A 50 10.10 -39.10 -14.60
C GLN A 50 9.52 -38.22 -15.71
N VAL A 51 8.88 -38.82 -16.71
CA VAL A 51 8.21 -38.07 -17.79
C VAL A 51 7.11 -37.15 -17.26
N GLN A 52 6.38 -37.57 -16.22
CA GLN A 52 5.36 -36.73 -15.57
C GLN A 52 5.96 -35.55 -14.80
N LEU A 53 7.10 -35.73 -14.13
CA LEU A 53 7.78 -34.68 -13.39
C LEU A 53 8.42 -33.64 -14.31
N GLU A 54 9.03 -34.06 -15.42
CA GLU A 54 9.58 -33.13 -16.42
C GLU A 54 8.48 -32.27 -17.04
N GLN A 55 7.34 -32.88 -17.41
CA GLN A 55 6.19 -32.15 -17.93
C GLN A 55 5.61 -31.16 -16.91
N LEU A 56 5.62 -31.52 -15.63
CA LEU A 56 5.18 -30.64 -14.55
C LEU A 56 6.10 -29.41 -14.41
N ILE A 57 7.41 -29.63 -14.38
CA ILE A 57 8.39 -28.54 -14.24
C ILE A 57 8.29 -27.59 -15.45
N LEU A 58 8.16 -28.13 -16.66
CA LEU A 58 7.99 -27.32 -17.87
C LEU A 58 6.69 -26.51 -17.89
N LEU A 59 5.61 -27.03 -17.31
CA LEU A 59 4.35 -26.32 -17.18
C LEU A 59 4.47 -25.16 -16.18
N ILE A 60 5.08 -25.40 -15.01
CA ILE A 60 5.29 -24.38 -13.97
C ILE A 60 6.10 -23.21 -14.53
N ILE A 61 7.19 -23.49 -15.24
CA ILE A 61 8.05 -22.47 -15.84
C ILE A 61 7.28 -21.63 -16.88
N ARG A 62 6.48 -22.27 -17.75
CA ARG A 62 5.67 -21.55 -18.76
C ARG A 62 4.62 -20.62 -18.15
N CYS A 63 4.07 -20.97 -16.99
CA CYS A 63 3.12 -20.11 -16.28
C CYS A 63 3.81 -19.04 -15.44
N ALA A 64 5.01 -19.30 -14.90
CA ALA A 64 5.72 -18.36 -14.04
C ALA A 64 6.19 -17.09 -14.79
N ILE A 65 6.61 -17.23 -16.04
CA ILE A 65 7.13 -16.12 -16.87
C ILE A 65 6.10 -14.98 -17.03
N PRO A 66 4.86 -15.21 -17.50
CA PRO A 66 3.88 -14.14 -17.65
C PRO A 66 3.42 -13.54 -16.30
N ILE A 67 3.39 -14.33 -15.21
CA ILE A 67 3.05 -13.82 -13.86
C ILE A 67 4.08 -12.79 -13.41
N LEU A 68 5.36 -13.16 -13.47
CA LEU A 68 6.46 -12.28 -13.08
C LEU A 68 6.49 -11.02 -13.92
N LEU A 69 6.27 -11.16 -15.23
CA LEU A 69 6.27 -10.03 -16.16
C LEU A 69 5.09 -9.07 -15.90
N ALA A 70 3.88 -9.60 -15.65
CA ALA A 70 2.72 -8.78 -15.30
C ALA A 70 2.93 -8.03 -13.97
N LEU A 71 3.51 -8.68 -12.96
CA LEU A 71 3.83 -8.05 -11.66
C LEU A 71 4.90 -6.96 -11.79
N CYS A 72 5.94 -7.20 -12.60
CA CYS A 72 6.98 -6.20 -12.86
C CYS A 72 6.41 -4.98 -13.62
N LEU A 73 5.60 -5.21 -14.66
CA LEU A 73 5.01 -4.11 -15.44
C LEU A 73 3.94 -3.34 -14.67
N ALA A 74 3.23 -3.99 -13.75
CA ALA A 74 2.28 -3.33 -12.86
C ALA A 74 2.95 -2.38 -11.85
N ARG A 75 4.29 -2.28 -11.86
CA ARG A 75 5.12 -1.34 -11.08
C ARG A 75 4.66 -1.27 -9.62
N MET A 76 4.56 -2.44 -8.99
CA MET A 76 4.01 -2.60 -7.66
C MET A 76 4.94 -2.02 -6.59
N VAL A 77 4.55 -0.90 -6.00
CA VAL A 77 5.20 -0.31 -4.82
C VAL A 77 4.55 -0.90 -3.57
N VAL A 78 5.30 -1.74 -2.85
CA VAL A 78 4.85 -2.32 -1.58
C VAL A 78 5.11 -1.30 -0.47
N THR A 79 4.11 -0.48 -0.16
CA THR A 79 4.15 0.41 1.01
C THR A 79 3.87 -0.36 2.31
N ASP A 80 3.09 -1.45 2.22
CA ASP A 80 2.65 -2.24 3.37
C ASP A 80 2.65 -3.76 3.09
N TRP A 81 3.22 -4.55 4.01
CA TRP A 81 3.33 -6.02 3.90
C TRP A 81 2.03 -6.79 4.20
N GLY A 82 1.10 -6.19 4.93
CA GLY A 82 -0.15 -6.87 5.35
C GLY A 82 -1.11 -7.15 4.18
N PRO A 83 -1.56 -6.13 3.44
CA PRO A 83 -2.49 -6.32 2.32
C PRO A 83 -1.82 -7.08 1.16
N PHE A 84 -0.49 -7.02 1.06
CA PHE A 84 0.31 -7.76 0.08
C PHE A 84 0.17 -9.29 0.23
N LEU A 85 0.29 -9.81 1.45
CA LEU A 85 0.16 -11.26 1.71
C LEU A 85 -1.24 -11.75 1.34
N HIS A 86 -2.29 -11.02 1.73
CA HIS A 86 -3.65 -11.45 1.47
C HIS A 86 -4.04 -11.35 -0.02
N ARG A 87 -3.68 -10.26 -0.70
CA ARG A 87 -4.17 -10.02 -2.08
C ARG A 87 -3.36 -10.70 -3.17
N ILE A 88 -2.12 -11.11 -2.90
CA ILE A 88 -1.23 -11.69 -3.94
C ILE A 88 -0.78 -13.11 -3.58
N VAL A 89 -0.33 -13.35 -2.35
CA VAL A 89 0.14 -14.69 -1.96
C VAL A 89 -1.03 -15.67 -1.88
N LEU A 90 -2.21 -15.22 -1.47
CA LEU A 90 -3.41 -16.06 -1.38
C LEU A 90 -3.96 -16.51 -2.75
N PRO A 91 -4.13 -15.65 -3.78
CA PRO A 91 -4.50 -16.14 -5.12
C PRO A 91 -3.39 -16.94 -5.80
N LEU A 92 -2.11 -16.62 -5.56
CA LEU A 92 -1.00 -17.39 -6.13
C LEU A 92 -0.91 -18.79 -5.51
N THR A 93 -1.16 -18.92 -4.21
CA THR A 93 -1.27 -20.23 -3.53
C THR A 93 -2.54 -20.98 -3.94
N ALA A 94 -3.68 -20.29 -4.12
CA ALA A 94 -4.91 -20.90 -4.65
C ALA A 94 -4.71 -21.44 -6.08
N LEU A 95 -4.03 -20.68 -6.94
CA LEU A 95 -3.70 -21.07 -8.30
C LEU A 95 -2.70 -22.25 -8.32
N ALA A 96 -1.68 -22.22 -7.45
CA ALA A 96 -0.79 -23.37 -7.25
C ALA A 96 -1.55 -24.61 -6.78
N CYS A 97 -2.54 -24.45 -5.88
CA CYS A 97 -3.39 -25.54 -5.40
C CYS A 97 -4.31 -26.09 -6.51
N LEU A 98 -4.84 -25.24 -7.40
CA LEU A 98 -5.63 -25.65 -8.57
C LEU A 98 -4.78 -26.40 -9.62
N ILE A 99 -3.53 -25.99 -9.83
CA ILE A 99 -2.59 -26.73 -10.68
C ILE A 99 -2.29 -28.11 -10.06
N LEU A 100 -2.13 -28.19 -8.74
CA LEU A 100 -1.88 -29.44 -8.01
C LEU A 100 -3.12 -30.36 -8.01
N PHE A 101 -4.32 -29.79 -7.96
CA PHE A 101 -5.63 -30.46 -8.11
C PHE A 101 -5.78 -31.15 -9.47
N ALA A 102 -5.34 -30.50 -10.55
CA ALA A 102 -5.40 -31.08 -11.90
C ALA A 102 -4.46 -32.29 -12.09
N LEU A 103 -3.47 -32.46 -11.21
CA LEU A 103 -2.33 -33.36 -11.41
C LEU A 103 -2.42 -34.70 -10.65
N ILE A 104 -3.11 -34.76 -9.50
CA ILE A 104 -3.14 -35.96 -8.64
C ILE A 104 -4.54 -36.61 -8.66
N PRO A 105 -4.79 -37.63 -9.53
CA PRO A 105 -6.10 -38.22 -9.67
C PRO A 105 -6.61 -38.99 -8.44
N ARG A 106 -5.74 -39.22 -7.44
CA ARG A 106 -6.05 -39.89 -6.16
C ARG A 106 -6.63 -38.97 -5.08
N LEU A 107 -6.44 -37.66 -5.16
CA LEU A 107 -6.83 -36.69 -4.11
C LEU A 107 -7.82 -35.63 -4.62
N LYS A 108 -8.55 -35.94 -5.69
CA LYS A 108 -9.51 -35.05 -6.36
C LYS A 108 -10.57 -34.46 -5.42
N GLY A 109 -10.98 -35.17 -4.36
CA GLY A 109 -11.97 -34.66 -3.41
C GLY A 109 -11.43 -33.59 -2.47
N LEU A 110 -10.26 -33.82 -1.87
CA LEU A 110 -9.69 -32.97 -0.84
C LEU A 110 -9.21 -31.62 -1.41
N PHE A 111 -8.47 -31.65 -2.52
CA PHE A 111 -7.93 -30.43 -3.14
C PHE A 111 -9.00 -29.57 -3.79
N GLY A 112 -10.11 -30.17 -4.27
CA GLY A 112 -11.24 -29.41 -4.81
C GLY A 112 -11.96 -28.62 -3.72
N LEU A 113 -12.11 -29.23 -2.54
CA LEU A 113 -12.72 -28.58 -1.37
C LEU A 113 -11.86 -27.44 -0.83
N ILE A 114 -10.54 -27.62 -0.77
CA ILE A 114 -9.60 -26.56 -0.33
C ILE A 114 -9.62 -25.38 -1.33
N GLY A 115 -9.65 -25.66 -2.63
CA GLY A 115 -9.69 -24.63 -3.67
C GLY A 115 -10.98 -23.80 -3.64
N THR A 116 -12.14 -24.45 -3.49
CA THR A 116 -13.43 -23.75 -3.39
C THR A 116 -13.54 -22.92 -2.12
N LEU A 117 -13.03 -23.44 -0.99
CA LEU A 117 -13.03 -22.74 0.30
C LEU A 117 -12.08 -21.52 0.26
N CYS A 118 -10.94 -21.64 -0.42
CA CYS A 118 -10.02 -20.53 -0.64
C CYS A 118 -10.61 -19.44 -1.55
N LEU A 119 -11.34 -19.83 -2.60
CA LEU A 119 -12.00 -18.90 -3.52
C LEU A 119 -13.20 -18.19 -2.84
N LEU A 120 -13.93 -18.89 -1.98
CA LEU A 120 -14.94 -18.31 -1.09
C LEU A 120 -14.33 -17.33 -0.07
N TYR A 121 -13.18 -17.66 0.49
CA TYR A 121 -12.45 -16.75 1.38
C TYR A 121 -11.98 -15.48 0.66
N LEU A 122 -11.51 -15.62 -0.59
CA LEU A 122 -11.14 -14.47 -1.45
C LEU A 122 -12.33 -13.55 -1.73
N LEU A 123 -13.49 -14.12 -2.07
CA LEU A 123 -14.73 -13.36 -2.28
C LEU A 123 -15.21 -12.69 -0.99
N ALA A 124 -15.13 -13.37 0.15
CA ALA A 124 -15.53 -12.82 1.45
C ALA A 124 -14.61 -11.69 1.95
N ALA A 125 -13.33 -11.72 1.56
CA ALA A 125 -12.39 -10.66 1.88
C ALA A 125 -12.59 -9.41 1.01
N GLU A 126 -13.05 -9.55 -0.23
CA GLU A 126 -13.40 -8.42 -1.11
C GLU A 126 -14.72 -7.74 -0.69
N THR A 127 -15.67 -8.48 -0.10
CA THR A 127 -16.95 -7.93 0.38
C THR A 127 -16.85 -7.28 1.77
N GLY A 128 -15.67 -7.24 2.40
CA GLY A 128 -15.46 -6.58 3.68
C GLY A 128 -16.16 -7.23 4.88
N ILE A 129 -16.67 -8.46 4.73
CA ILE A 129 -17.38 -9.19 5.80
C ILE A 129 -16.40 -9.72 6.86
N ILE A 130 -15.16 -10.01 6.47
CA ILE A 130 -14.10 -10.34 7.41
C ILE A 130 -13.47 -9.01 7.85
N PRO A 131 -13.47 -8.68 9.16
CA PRO A 131 -12.81 -7.49 9.65
C PRO A 131 -11.32 -7.67 9.37
N SER A 132 -10.86 -7.10 8.26
CA SER A 132 -9.43 -6.91 8.05
C SER A 132 -8.98 -6.05 9.23
N GLY A 133 -8.06 -6.54 10.05
CA GLY A 133 -7.42 -5.79 11.15
C GLY A 133 -6.57 -4.60 10.67
N TYR A 134 -6.93 -4.07 9.52
CA TYR A 134 -6.46 -2.92 8.79
C TYR A 134 -7.46 -1.76 8.88
N ALA A 135 -8.40 -1.83 9.83
CA ALA A 135 -9.07 -0.65 10.32
C ALA A 135 -8.00 0.21 11.01
N ASP A 136 -7.58 1.24 10.28
CA ASP A 136 -7.08 2.49 10.80
C ASP A 136 -6.07 2.33 11.95
N LYS A 137 -4.80 2.11 11.61
CA LYS A 137 -3.74 2.53 12.51
C LYS A 137 -3.79 4.04 12.56
N GLN A 138 -4.72 4.57 13.37
CA GLN A 138 -4.69 5.93 13.83
C GLN A 138 -3.25 6.19 14.26
N VAL A 139 -2.63 7.18 13.62
CA VAL A 139 -1.27 7.63 13.92
C VAL A 139 -1.31 8.29 15.29
N THR A 140 -1.47 7.46 16.33
CA THR A 140 -1.41 7.84 17.72
C THR A 140 0.06 7.94 18.04
N SER A 141 0.65 9.08 17.69
CA SER A 141 1.90 9.48 18.30
C SER A 141 1.66 9.51 19.81
N LYS A 142 2.62 9.02 20.60
CA LYS A 142 2.66 9.13 22.08
C LYS A 142 2.55 10.58 22.60
N SER A 143 2.30 11.54 21.71
CA SER A 143 2.33 12.95 21.98
C SER A 143 1.11 13.49 22.73
N MET A 144 -0.01 12.76 22.76
CA MET A 144 -1.28 13.27 23.30
C MET A 144 -1.49 13.02 24.81
N GLU A 145 -0.55 12.37 25.51
CA GLU A 145 -0.71 12.03 26.93
C GLU A 145 -0.53 13.26 27.88
N ILE A 146 0.18 14.30 27.43
CA ILE A 146 0.60 15.46 28.23
C ILE A 146 0.18 16.75 27.49
N PRO A 147 -0.30 17.80 28.20
CA PRO A 147 -0.60 19.08 27.56
C PRO A 147 0.64 19.66 26.85
N SER A 148 0.47 20.04 25.59
CA SER A 148 1.55 20.57 24.74
C SER A 148 1.16 21.88 24.08
N SER A 149 2.17 22.67 23.72
CA SER A 149 2.04 23.78 22.78
C SER A 149 2.46 23.25 21.41
N THR A 150 1.47 22.97 20.57
CA THR A 150 1.64 22.31 19.29
C THR A 150 1.42 23.30 18.14
N VAL A 151 2.34 23.34 17.19
CA VAL A 151 2.20 24.14 15.97
C VAL A 151 2.09 23.21 14.78
N ILE A 152 1.01 23.34 14.02
CA ILE A 152 0.78 22.58 12.80
C ILE A 152 1.16 23.47 11.62
N LEU A 153 2.24 23.13 10.93
CA LEU A 153 2.65 23.73 9.67
C LEU A 153 1.93 23.00 8.53
N MET A 154 1.05 23.70 7.83
CA MET A 154 0.21 23.13 6.78
C MET A 154 0.64 23.69 5.42
N ASP A 155 1.06 22.79 4.55
CA ASP A 155 1.39 23.09 3.16
C ASP A 155 0.11 23.29 2.33
N ASP A 156 -0.07 24.50 1.79
CA ASP A 156 -1.18 24.89 0.90
C ASP A 156 -0.72 25.16 -0.53
N SER A 157 0.40 24.56 -0.95
CA SER A 157 0.87 24.64 -2.34
C SER A 157 -0.09 23.96 -3.33
N PHE A 158 -0.02 24.37 -4.59
CA PHE A 158 -0.86 23.81 -5.66
C PHE A 158 -0.73 22.29 -5.79
N SER A 159 0.41 21.72 -5.43
CA SER A 159 0.64 20.28 -5.49
C SER A 159 -0.16 19.48 -4.49
N MET A 160 -0.42 20.06 -3.32
CA MET A 160 -1.28 19.46 -2.30
C MET A 160 -2.72 19.34 -2.77
N ASN A 161 -3.14 20.09 -3.79
CA ASN A 161 -4.47 19.99 -4.36
C ASN A 161 -4.64 18.79 -5.32
N ALA A 162 -3.56 18.09 -5.67
CA ALA A 162 -3.65 16.83 -6.39
C ALA A 162 -4.32 15.77 -5.51
N ASP A 163 -5.28 15.02 -6.07
CA ASP A 163 -5.99 13.93 -5.39
C ASP A 163 -6.62 14.30 -4.02
N ALA A 164 -7.06 15.56 -3.85
CA ALA A 164 -7.63 16.09 -2.61
C ALA A 164 -6.70 16.01 -1.38
N GLY A 165 -5.37 16.05 -1.58
CA GLY A 165 -4.37 15.98 -0.51
C GLY A 165 -4.52 17.10 0.55
N PHE A 166 -4.90 18.31 0.15
CA PHE A 166 -5.11 19.43 1.06
C PHE A 166 -6.36 19.26 1.93
N GLU A 167 -7.44 18.70 1.38
CA GLU A 167 -8.65 18.36 2.12
C GLU A 167 -8.37 17.24 3.14
N ALA A 168 -7.60 16.23 2.74
CA ALA A 168 -7.12 15.19 3.66
C ALA A 168 -6.26 15.75 4.79
N ALA A 169 -5.39 16.72 4.49
CA ALA A 169 -4.58 17.42 5.49
C ALA A 169 -5.45 18.24 6.47
N GLY A 170 -6.49 18.91 5.97
CA GLY A 170 -7.46 19.65 6.80
C GLY A 170 -8.24 18.72 7.73
N ASN A 171 -8.77 17.62 7.20
CA ASN A 171 -9.48 16.60 7.98
C ASN A 171 -8.58 15.97 9.06
N PHE A 172 -7.31 15.71 8.75
CA PHE A 172 -6.33 15.24 9.72
C PHE A 172 -6.08 16.26 10.83
N ALA A 173 -5.87 17.54 10.47
CA ALA A 173 -5.67 18.60 11.45
C ALA A 173 -6.90 18.77 12.35
N GLU A 174 -8.12 18.72 11.79
CA GLU A 174 -9.36 18.78 12.57
C GLU A 174 -9.47 17.61 13.55
N GLY A 175 -9.23 16.37 13.10
CA GLY A 175 -9.25 15.18 13.95
C GLY A 175 -8.22 15.27 15.07
N PHE A 176 -6.98 15.65 14.74
CA PHE A 176 -5.90 15.78 15.71
C PHE A 176 -6.18 16.86 16.77
N LEU A 177 -6.70 18.03 16.36
CA LEU A 177 -7.01 19.13 17.26
C LEU A 177 -8.16 18.82 18.22
N LYS A 178 -9.12 17.97 17.82
CA LYS A 178 -10.20 17.47 18.68
C LYS A 178 -9.70 16.50 19.75
N GLU A 179 -8.68 15.70 19.43
CA GLU A 179 -8.11 14.70 20.35
C GLU A 179 -7.08 15.28 21.33
N LEU A 180 -6.67 16.54 21.15
CA LEU A 180 -5.75 17.20 22.07
C LEU A 180 -6.30 17.28 23.49
N LYS A 181 -5.42 17.02 24.46
CA LYS A 181 -5.76 17.08 25.89
C LYS A 181 -6.15 18.50 26.30
N LYS A 182 -7.15 18.61 27.19
CA LYS A 182 -7.55 19.89 27.79
C LYS A 182 -6.36 20.60 28.44
N GLY A 183 -6.16 21.88 28.12
CA GLY A 183 -5.00 22.68 28.54
C GLY A 183 -3.83 22.69 27.54
N SER A 184 -3.94 21.94 26.44
CA SER A 184 -3.02 22.08 25.30
C SER A 184 -3.33 23.39 24.54
N GLU A 185 -2.30 23.93 23.92
CA GLU A 185 -2.41 25.09 23.04
C GLU A 185 -2.02 24.66 21.64
N ALA A 186 -2.76 25.12 20.65
CA ALA A 186 -2.46 24.84 19.26
C ALA A 186 -2.52 26.09 18.39
N THR A 187 -1.74 26.10 17.32
CA THR A 187 -1.92 27.03 16.22
C THR A 187 -1.59 26.33 14.90
N VAL A 188 -2.28 26.74 13.84
CA VAL A 188 -2.05 26.25 12.48
C VAL A 188 -1.47 27.39 11.67
N VAL A 189 -0.37 27.12 10.98
CA VAL A 189 0.34 28.08 10.12
C VAL A 189 0.32 27.56 8.70
N ARG A 190 -0.21 28.37 7.79
CA ARG A 190 -0.17 28.08 6.35
C ARG A 190 1.21 28.43 5.82
N MET A 191 1.80 27.55 5.03
CA MET A 191 3.20 27.66 4.59
C MET A 191 3.39 28.26 3.19
N GLY A 192 2.31 28.40 2.44
CA GLY A 192 2.29 28.87 1.07
C GLY A 192 2.39 30.38 0.99
N GLY A 193 3.20 30.82 0.02
CA GLY A 193 3.57 32.22 -0.09
C GLY A 193 4.31 32.68 1.16
N VAL A 194 3.72 33.60 1.92
CA VAL A 194 4.26 34.09 3.20
C VAL A 194 3.56 33.35 4.33
N ALA A 195 4.35 32.75 5.22
CA ALA A 195 3.85 32.01 6.36
C ALA A 195 2.85 32.85 7.17
N SER A 196 1.57 32.46 7.13
CA SER A 196 0.49 33.19 7.81
C SER A 196 -0.18 32.28 8.83
N PRO A 197 -0.06 32.59 10.13
CA PRO A 197 -0.76 31.83 11.15
C PRO A 197 -2.26 32.14 11.10
N ILE A 198 -3.12 31.14 11.32
CA ILE A 198 -4.58 31.35 11.40
C ILE A 198 -4.92 32.26 12.59
N PHE A 199 -4.17 32.13 13.68
CA PHE A 199 -4.21 33.01 14.83
C PHE A 199 -2.80 33.49 15.19
N GLU A 200 -2.65 34.78 15.50
CA GLU A 200 -1.37 35.37 15.85
C GLU A 200 -0.70 34.70 17.05
N LYS A 201 -1.48 34.06 17.94
CA LYS A 201 -0.99 33.38 19.15
C LYS A 201 -1.56 31.96 19.27
N PRO A 202 -0.81 31.03 19.89
CA PRO A 202 -1.33 29.71 20.26
C PRO A 202 -2.61 29.84 21.10
N THR A 203 -3.67 29.14 20.69
CA THR A 203 -4.98 29.19 21.37
C THR A 203 -5.26 27.89 22.10
N SER A 204 -5.96 27.98 23.23
CA SER A 204 -6.50 26.81 23.95
C SER A 204 -7.83 26.32 23.33
N GLU A 205 -8.44 27.10 22.43
CA GLU A 205 -9.67 26.73 21.72
C GLU A 205 -9.35 25.86 20.50
N THR A 206 -8.94 24.62 20.75
CA THR A 206 -8.51 23.68 19.70
C THR A 206 -9.66 23.25 18.79
N GLU A 207 -10.89 23.21 19.28
CA GLU A 207 -12.08 22.82 18.49
C GLU A 207 -12.43 23.85 17.41
N VAL A 208 -12.42 25.15 17.77
CA VAL A 208 -12.67 26.25 16.82
C VAL A 208 -11.54 26.33 15.79
N LEU A 209 -10.30 26.10 16.23
CA LEU A 209 -9.15 26.02 15.34
C LEU A 209 -9.27 24.86 14.35
N GLY A 210 -9.75 23.70 14.80
CA GLY A 210 -9.99 22.52 13.96
C GLY A 210 -11.00 22.79 12.85
N GLN A 211 -12.16 23.36 13.20
CA GLN A 211 -13.19 23.73 12.22
C GLN A 211 -12.66 24.71 11.17
N ARG A 212 -11.96 25.77 11.60
CA ARG A 212 -11.36 26.74 10.67
C ARG A 212 -10.29 26.13 9.77
N SER A 213 -9.57 25.12 10.26
CA SER A 213 -8.53 24.44 9.49
C SER A 213 -9.12 23.53 8.41
N GLY A 214 -10.25 22.88 8.69
CA GLY A 214 -10.98 22.06 7.72
C GLY A 214 -11.62 22.87 6.59
N GLU A 215 -12.01 24.12 6.86
CA GLU A 215 -12.59 25.03 5.85
C GLU A 215 -11.55 25.71 4.94
N LEU A 216 -10.25 25.54 5.24
CA LEU A 216 -9.20 26.13 4.42
C LEU A 216 -9.24 25.58 3.00
N ARG A 217 -8.82 26.41 2.05
CA ARG A 217 -8.56 26.01 0.67
C ARG A 217 -7.14 26.35 0.31
N ALA A 218 -6.49 25.45 -0.43
CA ALA A 218 -5.17 25.69 -0.99
C ALA A 218 -5.26 26.87 -1.96
N ALA A 219 -4.42 27.88 -1.76
CA ALA A 219 -4.47 29.13 -2.53
C ALA A 219 -3.09 29.57 -3.08
N SER A 220 -2.01 28.87 -2.71
CA SER A 220 -0.65 29.36 -2.92
C SER A 220 0.11 28.58 -3.99
N ASP A 221 0.97 29.28 -4.74
CA ASP A 221 1.76 28.70 -5.84
C ASP A 221 3.03 27.97 -5.35
N ARG A 222 3.71 28.49 -4.31
CA ARG A 222 4.98 27.93 -3.80
C ARG A 222 5.05 27.95 -2.27
N VAL A 223 5.72 26.95 -1.71
CA VAL A 223 5.98 26.83 -0.26
C VAL A 223 7.25 27.60 0.11
N ASP A 224 7.18 28.45 1.14
CA ASP A 224 8.36 29.01 1.80
C ASP A 224 8.67 28.21 3.07
N LEU A 225 9.42 27.12 2.92
CA LEU A 225 9.83 26.25 4.03
C LEU A 225 10.69 26.98 5.08
N PRO A 226 11.72 27.77 4.72
CA PRO A 226 12.49 28.54 5.69
C PRO A 226 11.64 29.53 6.51
N GLY A 227 10.81 30.34 5.84
CA GLY A 227 9.98 31.35 6.51
C GLY A 227 8.90 30.73 7.40
N SER A 228 8.28 29.63 6.95
CA SER A 228 7.28 28.91 7.72
C SER A 228 7.84 28.18 8.93
N LEU A 229 9.05 27.63 8.84
CA LEU A 229 9.73 27.05 10.00
C LEU A 229 10.09 28.12 11.04
N ASP A 230 10.60 29.28 10.62
CA ASP A 230 10.91 30.38 11.56
C ASP A 230 9.64 30.91 12.24
N ALA A 231 8.56 31.10 11.47
CA ALA A 231 7.25 31.45 12.01
C ALA A 231 6.72 30.39 12.99
N GLY A 232 6.88 29.10 12.65
CA GLY A 232 6.49 27.99 13.51
C GLY A 232 7.26 27.95 14.82
N ILE A 233 8.58 28.16 14.77
CA ILE A 233 9.44 28.21 15.96
C ILE A 233 9.06 29.38 16.86
N LYS A 234 8.82 30.56 16.26
CA LYS A 234 8.36 31.73 17.00
C LYS A 234 7.03 31.46 17.70
N ALA A 235 6.06 30.88 16.99
CA ALA A 235 4.75 30.53 17.54
C ALA A 235 4.84 29.48 18.66
N VAL A 236 5.70 28.46 18.52
CA VAL A 236 5.96 27.47 19.58
C VAL A 236 6.55 28.13 20.82
N HIS A 237 7.46 29.09 20.64
CA HIS A 237 8.14 29.75 21.75
C HIS A 237 7.19 30.60 22.59
N GLU A 238 6.17 31.18 21.97
CA GLU A 238 5.10 31.94 22.65
C GLU A 238 4.13 31.03 23.43
N GLY A 239 4.18 29.72 23.21
CA GLY A 239 3.35 28.74 23.91
C GLY A 239 3.71 28.59 25.40
N ARG A 240 2.68 28.35 26.22
CA ARG A 240 2.79 28.27 27.68
C ARG A 240 3.23 26.91 28.21
N ASN A 241 3.07 25.84 27.42
CA ASN A 241 3.35 24.48 27.87
C ASN A 241 4.84 24.12 27.73
N ALA A 242 5.33 23.31 28.68
CA ALA A 242 6.72 22.85 28.68
C ALA A 242 7.02 21.91 27.50
N LYS A 243 6.03 21.11 27.10
CA LYS A 243 6.13 20.28 25.91
C LYS A 243 5.78 21.11 24.67
N ARG A 244 6.71 21.15 23.73
CA ARG A 244 6.65 21.92 22.49
C ARG A 244 6.77 20.98 21.30
N GLU A 245 5.87 21.11 20.34
CA GLU A 245 5.81 20.20 19.19
C GLU A 245 5.51 20.98 17.91
N ILE A 246 6.20 20.62 16.83
CA ILE A 246 5.92 21.14 15.49
C ILE A 246 5.55 19.95 14.61
N ILE A 247 4.36 19.98 14.04
CA ILE A 247 3.84 18.97 13.13
C ILE A 247 3.84 19.59 11.74
N LEU A 248 4.54 18.95 10.79
CA LEU A 248 4.61 19.40 9.41
C LEU A 248 3.78 18.48 8.51
N ILE A 249 2.81 19.06 7.79
CA ILE A 249 1.94 18.35 6.84
C ILE A 249 2.26 18.88 5.44
N SER A 250 2.83 18.03 4.59
CA SER A 250 3.26 18.36 3.22
C SER A 250 3.36 17.09 2.37
N ASP A 251 3.43 17.23 1.05
CA ASP A 251 3.72 16.16 0.09
C ASP A 251 5.22 15.79 0.03
N PHE A 252 6.06 16.48 0.83
CA PHE A 252 7.50 16.24 0.97
C PHE A 252 8.27 16.20 -0.36
N ARG A 253 7.92 17.08 -1.30
CA ARG A 253 8.60 17.24 -2.58
C ARG A 253 10.09 17.57 -2.43
N LYS A 254 10.95 16.77 -3.05
CA LYS A 254 12.41 16.95 -3.02
C LYS A 254 12.88 18.36 -3.44
N SER A 255 12.15 19.03 -4.35
CA SER A 255 12.47 20.39 -4.81
C SER A 255 12.45 21.43 -3.69
N ASP A 256 11.50 21.31 -2.77
CA ASP A 256 11.29 22.32 -1.72
C ASP A 256 12.31 22.15 -0.58
N TRP A 257 12.74 20.91 -0.34
CA TRP A 257 13.74 20.58 0.67
C TRP A 257 15.19 20.87 0.28
N ASN A 258 15.51 20.93 -1.02
CA ASN A 258 16.87 21.24 -1.47
C ASN A 258 17.33 22.65 -1.05
N ASN A 259 16.39 23.59 -0.90
CA ASN A 259 16.70 24.98 -0.51
C ASN A 259 16.93 25.16 0.99
N ILE A 260 16.75 24.11 1.79
CA ILE A 260 16.72 24.17 3.25
C ILE A 260 18.09 23.87 3.89
N GLY A 261 19.01 23.22 3.15
CA GLY A 261 20.25 22.66 3.70
C GLY A 261 21.15 23.66 4.46
N GLY A 262 21.13 24.95 4.09
CA GLY A 262 21.85 26.01 4.81
C GLY A 262 21.16 26.44 6.12
N THR A 263 19.83 26.55 6.12
CA THR A 263 19.04 27.15 7.20
C THR A 263 18.84 26.22 8.40
N LEU A 264 18.71 24.90 8.21
CA LEU A 264 18.58 23.92 9.31
C LEU A 264 19.84 23.81 10.18
N SER A 265 21.00 24.23 9.67
CA SER A 265 22.24 24.23 10.43
C SER A 265 22.15 25.15 11.68
N GLY A 266 21.28 26.16 11.63
CA GLY A 266 20.92 27.02 12.76
C GLY A 266 20.05 26.34 13.82
N LEU A 267 19.19 25.38 13.44
CA LEU A 267 18.29 24.69 14.38
C LEU A 267 19.02 23.72 15.30
N ARG A 268 20.13 23.12 14.85
CA ARG A 268 20.94 22.23 15.70
C ARG A 268 21.66 22.97 16.82
N LYS A 269 21.79 24.31 16.74
CA LYS A 269 22.53 25.13 17.70
C LYS A 269 21.64 25.88 18.71
N ARG A 270 20.32 25.90 18.53
CA ARG A 270 19.36 26.57 19.43
C ARG A 270 18.57 25.55 20.23
#